data_AF-A0A1F8RZB5-F1
#
_entry.id   AF-A0A1F8RZB5-F1
#
_cell.length_a   1.000
_cell.length_b   1.000
_cell.length_c   1.000
_cell.angle_alpha   90.00
_cell.angle_beta   90.00
_cell.angle_gamma   90.00
#
_symmetry.space_group_name_H-M   'P 1'
#
loop_
_entity.id
_entity.type
_entity.pdbx_description
1 polymer ?
#
loop_
_entity_poly.entity_id
_entity_poly.type
_entity_poly.pdbx_seq_one_letter_code
_entity_poly.pdbx_strand_id
1 'polypeptide(L)'
;MTSTAQVLPDYLSPGLRIVFVGTAVGDASARRGHYYAGPNNVFWPLLHETGIVAARLGPEDDARINDFGIGLTDLVKDVHASADSELAEETLHAGVRKLVAKLRKFAPDVVCFNGMNAYTAFKGRRPPQFGLTDDRIGASRVFVVPSTSGRVSSARRFDGRTRRQWFAELSKLGRGADRPTPPLPASANAGRVGQREASPVTLHEELATILGRRGNRWMSTSELAELVNSRGRYRKRDGSPVTAFQVHGRTRKYTDLFERDGSRVRLIRP
;
A
#
# COMPACT_ATOMS: atom_id res chain seq x y z
N MET A 1 22.25 -18.96 -8.47
CA MET A 1 21.93 -17.71 -7.77
C MET A 1 20.54 -17.23 -8.22
N THR A 2 19.47 -17.70 -7.59
CA THR A 2 18.10 -17.31 -7.95
C THR A 2 17.69 -16.10 -7.12
N SER A 3 17.93 -14.91 -7.66
CA SER A 3 17.25 -13.69 -7.22
C SER A 3 15.78 -13.82 -7.61
N THR A 4 14.92 -14.34 -6.73
CA THR A 4 13.47 -14.31 -6.96
C THR A 4 12.96 -12.90 -6.66
N ALA A 5 12.72 -12.12 -7.72
CA ALA A 5 12.11 -10.81 -7.61
C ALA A 5 10.76 -10.92 -6.88
N GLN A 6 10.52 -10.05 -5.91
CA GLN A 6 9.23 -10.01 -5.22
C GLN A 6 8.13 -9.53 -6.17
N VAL A 7 6.93 -10.12 -6.08
CA VAL A 7 5.78 -9.72 -6.91
C VAL A 7 5.34 -8.29 -6.57
N LEU A 8 5.26 -7.97 -5.28
CA LEU A 8 5.05 -6.61 -4.77
C LEU A 8 6.12 -6.29 -3.73
N PRO A 9 6.55 -5.02 -3.57
CA PRO A 9 7.47 -4.63 -2.51
C PRO A 9 6.84 -4.84 -1.13
N ASP A 10 7.66 -4.92 -0.09
CA ASP A 10 7.17 -4.78 1.29
C ASP A 10 7.06 -3.30 1.64
N TYR A 11 5.96 -2.90 2.29
CA TYR A 11 5.80 -1.55 2.86
C TYR A 11 5.96 -1.63 4.37
N LEU A 12 7.22 -1.76 4.80
CA LEU A 12 7.62 -1.91 6.19
C LEU A 12 8.61 -0.82 6.59
N SER A 13 8.34 -0.18 7.73
CA SER A 13 9.15 0.87 8.32
C SER A 13 9.16 0.70 9.84
N PRO A 14 10.14 1.24 10.58
CA PRO A 14 10.08 1.29 12.04
C PRO A 14 8.89 2.12 12.53
N GLY A 15 8.35 1.79 13.71
CA GLY A 15 7.31 2.59 14.39
C GLY A 15 5.88 2.42 13.84
N LEU A 16 5.64 1.37 13.05
CA LEU A 16 4.30 1.05 12.55
C LEU A 16 3.39 0.54 13.67
N ARG A 17 2.14 1.02 13.69
CA ARG A 17 1.11 0.59 14.65
C ARG A 17 0.57 -0.79 14.29
N ILE A 18 0.30 -1.01 13.00
CA ILE A 18 -0.26 -2.26 12.49
C ILE A 18 0.46 -2.65 11.21
N VAL A 19 0.91 -3.89 11.11
CA VAL A 19 1.31 -4.49 9.82
C VAL A 19 0.28 -5.54 9.43
N PHE A 20 -0.36 -5.36 8.27
CA PHE A 20 -1.23 -6.38 7.69
C PHE A 20 -0.41 -7.39 6.89
N VAL A 21 -0.71 -8.67 7.11
CA VAL A 21 -0.03 -9.81 6.48
C VAL A 21 -1.04 -10.62 5.68
N GLY A 22 -0.91 -10.62 4.35
CA GLY A 22 -1.60 -11.57 3.46
C GLY A 22 -0.87 -12.91 3.34
N THR A 23 -1.49 -13.88 2.67
CA THR A 23 -0.84 -15.17 2.37
C THR A 23 0.13 -15.04 1.21
N ALA A 24 -0.37 -14.59 0.06
CA ALA A 24 0.41 -14.27 -1.13
C ALA A 24 -0.29 -13.15 -1.91
N VAL A 25 0.42 -12.55 -2.87
CA VAL A 25 -0.17 -11.55 -3.76
C VAL A 25 -1.23 -12.23 -4.63
N GLY A 26 -2.44 -11.67 -4.70
CA GLY A 26 -3.48 -12.16 -5.61
C GLY A 26 -3.24 -11.73 -7.06
N ASP A 27 -3.68 -12.50 -8.05
CA ASP A 27 -3.40 -12.19 -9.48
C ASP A 27 -3.79 -10.77 -9.92
N ALA A 28 -4.93 -10.27 -9.45
CA ALA A 28 -5.36 -8.91 -9.76
C ALA A 28 -4.43 -7.86 -9.12
N SER A 29 -3.94 -8.11 -7.91
CA SER A 29 -2.93 -7.27 -7.23
C SER A 29 -1.59 -7.33 -7.96
N ALA A 30 -1.16 -8.52 -8.40
CA ALA A 30 0.06 -8.72 -9.17
C ALA A 30 0.01 -7.97 -10.50
N ARG A 31 -1.09 -8.10 -11.26
CA ARG A 31 -1.29 -7.37 -12.53
C ARG A 31 -1.36 -5.86 -12.35
N ARG A 32 -1.98 -5.38 -11.28
CA ARG A 32 -2.14 -3.95 -11.01
C ARG A 32 -0.93 -3.32 -10.33
N GLY A 33 -0.01 -4.12 -9.79
CA GLY A 33 1.14 -3.63 -9.03
C GLY A 33 0.76 -3.01 -7.68
N HIS A 34 -0.40 -3.38 -7.12
CA HIS A 34 -0.92 -2.77 -5.89
C HIS A 34 -1.54 -3.79 -4.93
N TYR A 35 -1.36 -3.56 -3.64
CA TYR A 35 -1.95 -4.38 -2.59
C TYR A 35 -3.48 -4.33 -2.59
N TYR A 36 -4.08 -5.52 -2.39
CA TYR A 36 -5.53 -5.70 -2.28
C TYR A 36 -6.33 -5.08 -3.44
N ALA A 37 -5.77 -5.12 -4.66
CA ALA A 37 -6.36 -4.52 -5.86
C ALA A 37 -7.34 -5.47 -6.60
N GLY A 38 -7.76 -6.55 -5.95
CA GLY A 38 -8.74 -7.48 -6.51
C GLY A 38 -10.16 -6.91 -6.55
N PRO A 39 -11.01 -7.39 -7.49
CA PRO A 39 -12.41 -6.99 -7.53
C PRO A 39 -13.09 -7.33 -6.21
N ASN A 40 -13.92 -6.39 -5.72
CA ASN A 40 -14.68 -6.52 -4.48
C ASN A 40 -13.81 -6.79 -3.22
N ASN A 41 -12.50 -6.55 -3.27
CA ASN A 41 -11.67 -6.62 -2.06
C ASN A 41 -12.01 -5.43 -1.16
N VAL A 42 -12.43 -5.72 0.07
CA VAL A 42 -12.94 -4.71 1.00
C VAL A 42 -11.87 -4.18 1.97
N PHE A 43 -10.58 -4.48 1.74
CA PHE A 43 -9.49 -4.04 2.62
C PHE A 43 -9.48 -2.52 2.81
N TRP A 44 -9.39 -1.77 1.72
CA TRP A 44 -9.27 -0.31 1.75
C TRP A 44 -10.51 0.39 2.34
N PRO A 45 -11.75 0.03 1.96
CA PRO A 45 -12.96 0.53 2.63
C PRO A 45 -12.97 0.23 4.14
N LEU A 46 -12.60 -0.99 4.55
CA LEU A 46 -12.60 -1.37 5.96
C LEU A 46 -11.64 -0.54 6.80
N LEU A 47 -10.47 -0.15 6.27
CA LEU A 47 -9.54 0.72 7.00
C LEU A 47 -10.19 2.07 7.35
N HIS A 48 -10.89 2.67 6.38
CA HIS A 48 -11.58 3.95 6.55
C HIS A 48 -12.80 3.84 7.46
N GLU A 49 -13.68 2.89 7.18
CA GLU A 49 -14.96 2.71 7.88
C GLU A 49 -14.84 2.33 9.35
N THR A 50 -13.66 1.84 9.76
CA THR A 50 -13.34 1.44 11.13
C THR A 50 -12.40 2.41 11.83
N GLY A 51 -11.97 3.47 11.13
CA GLY A 51 -11.09 4.50 11.69
C GLY A 51 -9.67 4.03 11.99
N ILE A 52 -9.20 2.94 11.34
CA ILE A 52 -7.78 2.54 11.36
C ILE A 52 -6.95 3.58 10.62
N VAL A 53 -7.49 4.07 9.51
CA VAL A 53 -6.98 5.20 8.73
C VAL A 53 -8.14 6.17 8.52
N ALA A 54 -7.96 7.47 8.82
CA ALA A 54 -9.03 8.46 8.67
C ALA A 54 -9.27 8.91 7.22
N ALA A 55 -8.26 8.74 6.35
CA ALA A 55 -8.36 9.02 4.93
C ALA A 55 -8.97 7.84 4.16
N ARG A 56 -9.77 8.14 3.14
CA ARG A 56 -10.18 7.15 2.14
C ARG A 56 -8.99 6.88 1.21
N LEU A 57 -8.41 5.70 1.33
CA LEU A 57 -7.32 5.23 0.47
C LEU A 57 -7.85 4.19 -0.53
N GLY A 58 -7.15 4.02 -1.63
CA GLY A 58 -7.33 2.91 -2.57
C GLY A 58 -6.05 2.10 -2.77
N PRO A 59 -6.08 1.02 -3.58
CA PRO A 59 -4.90 0.25 -3.95
C PRO A 59 -3.74 1.12 -4.44
N GLU A 60 -4.04 2.17 -5.20
CA GLU A 60 -3.07 3.11 -5.78
C GLU A 60 -2.32 3.95 -4.73
N ASP A 61 -2.81 3.98 -3.48
CA ASP A 61 -2.19 4.69 -2.36
C ASP A 61 -1.28 3.79 -1.51
N ASP A 62 -1.13 2.52 -1.84
CA ASP A 62 -0.44 1.52 -1.00
C ASP A 62 1.01 1.88 -0.67
N ALA A 63 1.74 2.49 -1.58
CA ALA A 63 3.11 2.96 -1.35
C ALA A 63 3.22 4.05 -0.25
N ARG A 64 2.12 4.73 0.09
CA ARG A 64 2.06 5.77 1.13
C ARG A 64 1.45 5.28 2.43
N ILE A 65 1.08 4.00 2.53
CA ILE A 65 0.35 3.47 3.69
C ILE A 65 1.13 3.60 5.00
N ASN A 66 2.46 3.61 4.94
CA ASN A 66 3.35 3.84 6.09
C ASN A 66 3.18 5.25 6.69
N ASP A 67 2.76 6.27 5.91
CA ASP A 67 2.46 7.63 6.40
C ASP A 67 1.35 7.61 7.48
N PHE A 68 0.51 6.56 7.47
CA PHE A 68 -0.59 6.37 8.40
C PHE A 68 -0.25 5.42 9.56
N GLY A 69 1.02 5.03 9.69
CA GLY A 69 1.50 4.06 10.67
C GLY A 69 1.01 2.63 10.38
N ILE A 70 0.66 2.33 9.13
CA ILE A 70 0.21 1.01 8.68
C ILE A 70 1.25 0.43 7.72
N GLY A 71 1.58 -0.86 7.85
CA GLY A 71 2.45 -1.58 6.91
C GLY A 71 1.73 -2.71 6.20
N LEU A 72 2.26 -3.09 5.05
CA LEU A 72 1.72 -4.17 4.21
C LEU A 72 2.82 -5.15 3.83
N THR A 73 2.50 -6.42 3.94
CA THR A 73 3.37 -7.51 3.49
C THR A 73 2.58 -8.79 3.27
N ASP A 74 3.24 -9.83 2.76
CA ASP A 74 2.70 -11.17 2.65
C ASP A 74 3.69 -12.20 3.21
N LEU A 75 3.16 -13.36 3.58
CA LEU A 75 3.93 -14.53 3.95
C LEU A 75 4.80 -15.02 2.79
N VAL A 76 4.22 -15.10 1.60
CA VAL A 76 4.87 -15.53 0.36
C VAL A 76 4.96 -14.33 -0.59
N LYS A 77 6.17 -14.04 -1.09
CA LYS A 77 6.49 -12.79 -1.79
C LYS A 77 6.97 -12.98 -3.22
N ASP A 78 7.41 -14.18 -3.55
CA ASP A 78 8.05 -14.59 -4.79
C ASP A 78 7.06 -15.20 -5.81
N VAL A 79 5.86 -15.55 -5.38
CA VAL A 79 4.78 -16.01 -6.26
C VAL A 79 3.49 -15.25 -5.99
N HIS A 80 2.62 -15.20 -7.01
CA HIS A 80 1.22 -14.80 -6.86
C HIS A 80 0.33 -16.02 -7.03
N ALA A 81 -0.86 -16.00 -6.44
CA ALA A 81 -1.82 -17.08 -6.53
C ALA A 81 -3.24 -16.53 -6.66
N SER A 82 -4.09 -17.25 -7.38
CA SER A 82 -5.50 -16.87 -7.49
C SER A 82 -6.20 -17.15 -6.16
N ALA A 83 -5.92 -18.31 -5.56
CA ALA A 83 -6.41 -18.73 -4.26
C ALA A 83 -5.27 -19.31 -3.41
N ASP A 84 -5.37 -19.14 -2.09
CA ASP A 84 -4.36 -19.65 -1.15
C ASP A 84 -4.17 -21.17 -1.21
N SER A 85 -5.17 -21.92 -1.69
CA SER A 85 -5.10 -23.38 -1.89
C SER A 85 -4.13 -23.80 -3.01
N GLU A 86 -3.67 -22.86 -3.84
CA GLU A 86 -2.70 -23.12 -4.92
C GLU A 86 -1.25 -23.08 -4.40
N LEU A 87 -1.03 -22.70 -3.14
CA LEU A 87 0.31 -22.60 -2.55
C LEU A 87 0.74 -23.93 -1.93
N ALA A 88 1.91 -24.43 -2.36
CA ALA A 88 2.54 -25.60 -1.75
C ALA A 88 2.95 -25.33 -0.29
N GLU A 89 2.92 -26.37 0.53
CA GLU A 89 3.23 -26.29 1.96
C GLU A 89 4.68 -25.83 2.21
N GLU A 90 5.62 -26.31 1.39
CA GLU A 90 7.03 -25.92 1.45
C GLU A 90 7.22 -24.43 1.18
N THR A 91 6.44 -23.86 0.26
CA THR A 91 6.44 -22.43 -0.06
C THR A 91 5.97 -21.61 1.14
N LEU A 92 4.89 -22.06 1.80
CA LEU A 92 4.38 -21.43 3.02
C LEU A 92 5.42 -21.49 4.15
N HIS A 93 6.02 -22.66 4.40
CA HIS A 93 7.04 -22.86 5.43
C HIS A 93 8.30 -22.00 5.20
N ALA A 94 8.77 -21.90 3.96
CA ALA A 94 9.88 -21.02 3.61
C ALA A 94 9.54 -19.54 3.83
N GLY A 95 8.30 -19.15 3.53
CA GLY A 95 7.75 -17.81 3.78
C GLY A 95 7.76 -17.42 5.26
N VAL A 96 7.41 -18.35 6.17
CA VAL A 96 7.31 -18.08 7.62
C VAL A 96 8.63 -17.53 8.17
N ARG A 97 9.77 -18.16 7.84
CA ARG A 97 11.08 -17.71 8.34
C ARG A 97 11.40 -16.28 7.89
N LYS A 98 11.19 -15.97 6.61
CA LYS A 98 11.42 -14.62 6.05
C LYS A 98 10.48 -13.59 6.67
N LEU A 99 9.20 -13.95 6.85
CA LEU A 99 8.19 -13.11 7.48
C LEU A 99 8.52 -12.78 8.95
N VAL A 100 8.86 -13.79 9.74
CA VAL A 100 9.21 -13.59 11.16
C VAL A 100 10.45 -12.72 11.30
N ALA A 101 11.46 -12.91 10.45
CA ALA A 101 12.68 -12.10 10.48
C ALA A 101 12.40 -10.61 10.25
N LYS A 102 11.62 -10.26 9.21
CA LYS A 102 11.30 -8.85 8.93
C LYS A 102 10.37 -8.25 9.99
N LEU A 103 9.38 -9.00 10.49
CA LEU A 103 8.47 -8.49 11.52
C LEU A 103 9.19 -8.26 12.87
N ARG A 104 10.15 -9.11 13.23
CA ARG A 104 11.03 -8.85 14.39
C ARG A 104 11.91 -7.63 14.20
N LYS A 105 12.42 -7.40 12.98
CA LYS A 105 13.24 -6.23 12.65
C LYS A 105 12.46 -4.92 12.73
N PHE A 106 11.27 -4.86 12.14
CA PHE A 106 10.47 -3.63 12.09
C PHE A 106 9.59 -3.41 13.33
N ALA A 107 9.35 -4.47 14.10
CA ALA A 107 8.71 -4.47 15.42
C ALA A 107 7.44 -3.59 15.50
N PRO A 108 6.40 -3.85 14.69
CA PRO A 108 5.15 -3.10 14.79
C PRO A 108 4.43 -3.40 16.11
N ASP A 109 3.52 -2.53 16.55
CA ASP A 109 2.76 -2.79 17.79
C ASP A 109 1.85 -4.03 17.66
N VAL A 110 1.28 -4.22 16.46
CA VAL A 110 0.39 -5.33 16.10
C VAL A 110 0.77 -5.89 14.73
N VAL A 111 0.88 -7.21 14.64
CA VAL A 111 0.86 -7.95 13.38
C VAL A 111 -0.55 -8.49 13.17
N CYS A 112 -1.20 -8.06 12.10
CA CYS A 112 -2.55 -8.49 11.74
C CYS A 112 -2.52 -9.43 10.54
N PHE A 113 -2.84 -10.70 10.74
CA PHE A 113 -3.04 -11.65 9.64
C PHE A 113 -4.42 -11.44 9.00
N ASN A 114 -4.42 -11.13 7.70
CA ASN A 114 -5.63 -10.93 6.90
C ASN A 114 -6.09 -12.26 6.29
N GLY A 115 -6.73 -13.09 7.11
CA GLY A 115 -7.12 -14.46 6.79
C GLY A 115 -6.38 -15.50 7.64
N MET A 116 -6.95 -16.70 7.71
CA MET A 116 -6.42 -17.77 8.56
C MET A 116 -5.20 -18.48 7.98
N ASN A 117 -4.99 -18.46 6.67
CA ASN A 117 -3.99 -19.31 6.01
C ASN A 117 -2.56 -18.90 6.38
N ALA A 118 -2.23 -17.61 6.24
CA ALA A 118 -0.93 -17.08 6.65
C ALA A 118 -0.65 -17.30 8.15
N TYR A 119 -1.67 -17.13 9.01
CA TYR A 119 -1.54 -17.44 10.43
C TYR A 119 -1.32 -18.94 10.68
N THR A 120 -2.06 -19.81 9.99
CA THR A 120 -1.98 -21.26 10.14
C THR A 120 -0.59 -21.75 9.77
N ALA A 121 -0.04 -21.25 8.67
CA ALA A 121 1.34 -21.52 8.28
C ALA A 121 2.34 -21.01 9.34
N PHE A 122 2.14 -19.80 9.85
CA PHE A 122 3.00 -19.24 10.92
C PHE A 122 2.96 -20.07 12.22
N LYS A 123 1.79 -20.56 12.63
CA LYS A 123 1.61 -21.26 13.90
C LYS A 123 1.68 -22.78 13.82
N GLY A 124 1.56 -23.36 12.63
CA GLY A 124 1.36 -24.80 12.43
C GLY A 124 -0.05 -25.29 12.83
N ARG A 125 -0.97 -24.38 13.18
CA ARG A 125 -2.35 -24.70 13.56
C ARG A 125 -3.28 -23.51 13.29
N ARG A 126 -4.56 -23.81 13.03
CA ARG A 126 -5.59 -22.77 12.94
C ARG A 126 -5.80 -22.09 14.30
N PRO A 127 -6.14 -20.79 14.33
CA PRO A 127 -6.57 -20.15 15.56
C PRO A 127 -7.96 -20.68 15.95
N PRO A 128 -8.29 -20.74 17.25
CA PRO A 128 -9.61 -21.16 17.69
C PRO A 128 -10.72 -20.16 17.29
N GLN A 129 -10.38 -18.88 17.16
CA GLN A 129 -11.26 -17.79 16.75
C GLN A 129 -10.47 -16.65 16.10
N PHE A 130 -11.17 -15.77 15.38
CA PHE A 130 -10.62 -14.46 14.98
C PHE A 130 -10.42 -13.54 16.19
N GLY A 131 -9.57 -12.53 16.05
CA GLY A 131 -9.26 -11.57 17.10
C GLY A 131 -7.80 -11.58 17.56
N LEU A 132 -7.56 -11.02 18.74
CA LEU A 132 -6.26 -11.05 19.42
C LEU A 132 -5.95 -12.48 19.85
N THR A 133 -4.70 -12.91 19.66
CA THR A 133 -4.23 -14.23 20.09
C THR A 133 -3.18 -14.10 21.20
N ASP A 134 -2.89 -15.20 21.89
CA ASP A 134 -1.82 -15.28 22.89
C ASP A 134 -0.42 -15.31 22.26
N ASP A 135 -0.33 -15.35 20.93
CA ASP A 135 0.92 -15.42 20.20
C ASP A 135 1.58 -14.05 20.02
N ARG A 136 2.91 -14.08 19.86
CA ARG A 136 3.73 -12.89 19.58
C ARG A 136 4.75 -13.16 18.47
N ILE A 137 5.13 -12.09 17.79
CA ILE A 137 6.28 -12.08 16.88
C ILE A 137 7.26 -11.02 17.39
N GLY A 138 8.25 -11.46 18.18
CA GLY A 138 9.06 -10.53 18.96
C GLY A 138 8.18 -9.84 20.01
N ALA A 139 8.21 -8.51 20.08
CA ALA A 139 7.36 -7.73 20.97
C ALA A 139 5.91 -7.57 20.43
N SER A 140 5.71 -7.75 19.13
CA SER A 140 4.43 -7.48 18.45
C SER A 140 3.34 -8.45 18.89
N ARG A 141 2.16 -7.91 19.20
CA ARG A 141 0.94 -8.70 19.43
C ARG A 141 0.44 -9.27 18.11
N VAL A 142 -0.15 -10.47 18.13
CA VAL A 142 -0.73 -11.09 16.93
C VAL A 142 -2.26 -10.97 16.96
N PHE A 143 -2.82 -10.51 15.84
CA PHE A 143 -4.26 -10.41 15.63
C PHE A 143 -4.65 -11.10 14.32
N VAL A 144 -5.79 -11.78 14.26
CA VAL A 144 -6.27 -12.43 13.04
C VAL A 144 -7.63 -11.85 12.67
N VAL A 145 -7.77 -11.35 11.44
CA VAL A 145 -9.06 -10.92 10.87
C VAL A 145 -9.51 -11.87 9.76
N PRO A 146 -10.81 -11.93 9.44
CA PRO A 146 -11.25 -12.64 8.26
C PRO A 146 -10.68 -12.03 6.98
N SER A 147 -10.40 -12.87 5.98
CA SER A 147 -9.86 -12.41 4.70
C SER A 147 -10.74 -11.34 4.06
N THR A 148 -10.15 -10.24 3.61
CA THR A 148 -10.85 -9.14 2.90
C THR A 148 -11.14 -9.43 1.44
N SER A 149 -10.73 -10.59 0.93
CA SER A 149 -10.96 -11.00 -0.46
C SER A 149 -12.44 -10.99 -0.83
N GLY A 150 -12.76 -10.45 -2.00
CA GLY A 150 -14.11 -10.44 -2.58
C GLY A 150 -14.64 -11.82 -2.97
N ARG A 151 -13.81 -12.87 -2.91
CA ARG A 151 -14.22 -14.27 -3.14
C ARG A 151 -15.13 -14.81 -2.05
N VAL A 152 -15.10 -14.22 -0.87
CA VAL A 152 -15.97 -14.60 0.25
C VAL A 152 -16.98 -13.49 0.46
N SER A 153 -18.27 -13.83 0.37
CA SER A 153 -19.40 -12.91 0.51
C SER A 153 -19.22 -11.92 1.65
N SER A 154 -19.54 -10.65 1.39
CA SER A 154 -19.54 -9.58 2.41
C SER A 154 -20.56 -9.83 3.52
N ALA A 155 -21.62 -10.58 3.24
CA ALA A 155 -22.65 -10.97 4.21
C ALA A 155 -22.20 -12.08 5.18
N ARG A 156 -21.08 -12.76 4.89
CA ARG A 156 -20.60 -13.86 5.74
C ARG A 156 -20.20 -13.34 7.12
N ARG A 157 -20.64 -14.06 8.15
CA ARG A 157 -20.20 -13.88 9.54
C ARG A 157 -19.07 -14.85 9.88
N PHE A 158 -18.18 -14.39 10.75
CA PHE A 158 -16.99 -15.07 11.21
C PHE A 158 -17.01 -15.00 12.74
N ASP A 159 -17.19 -16.14 13.38
CA ASP A 159 -17.46 -16.28 14.82
C ASP A 159 -18.58 -15.34 15.28
N GLY A 160 -19.70 -15.35 14.53
CA GLY A 160 -20.89 -14.51 14.78
C GLY A 160 -20.76 -13.03 14.38
N ARG A 161 -19.56 -12.56 14.02
CA ARG A 161 -19.28 -11.14 13.74
C ARG A 161 -19.02 -10.85 12.27
N THR A 162 -19.18 -9.60 11.85
CA THR A 162 -18.82 -9.14 10.49
C THR A 162 -17.34 -8.77 10.41
N ARG A 163 -16.78 -8.69 9.20
CA ARG A 163 -15.42 -8.17 8.97
C ARG A 163 -15.23 -6.77 9.59
N ARG A 164 -16.23 -5.90 9.42
CA ARG A 164 -16.20 -4.54 9.99
C ARG A 164 -16.07 -4.55 11.51
N GLN A 165 -16.75 -5.46 12.20
CA GLN A 165 -16.63 -5.60 13.65
C GLN A 165 -15.23 -6.05 14.07
N TRP A 166 -14.62 -7.00 13.35
CA TRP A 166 -13.24 -7.43 13.60
C TRP A 166 -12.20 -6.33 13.36
N PHE A 167 -12.33 -5.57 12.26
CA PHE A 167 -11.47 -4.43 12.00
C PHE A 167 -11.68 -3.28 13.00
N ALA A 168 -12.92 -3.06 13.47
CA ALA A 168 -13.20 -2.10 14.53
C ALA A 168 -12.54 -2.50 15.85
N GLU A 169 -12.48 -3.79 16.19
CA GLU A 169 -11.74 -4.28 17.35
C GLU A 169 -10.23 -4.06 17.19
N LEU A 170 -9.67 -4.43 16.03
CA LEU A 170 -8.26 -4.17 15.70
C LEU A 170 -7.90 -2.67 15.83
N SER A 171 -8.80 -1.77 15.42
CA SER A 171 -8.58 -0.33 15.50
C SER A 171 -8.32 0.17 16.92
N LYS A 172 -8.84 -0.52 17.94
CA LYS A 172 -8.64 -0.19 19.35
C LYS A 172 -7.26 -0.61 19.85
N LEU A 173 -6.70 -1.69 19.31
CA LEU A 173 -5.39 -2.20 19.71
C LEU A 173 -4.23 -1.39 19.12
N GLY A 174 -4.41 -0.87 17.91
CA GLY A 174 -3.44 0.00 17.25
C GLY A 174 -3.40 1.44 17.78
N ARG A 175 -4.08 1.73 18.90
CA ARG A 175 -4.10 3.02 19.62
C ARG A 175 -3.41 2.90 20.99
N GLY A 176 -2.40 2.04 21.11
CA GLY A 176 -1.61 1.89 22.35
C GLY A 176 -1.20 3.27 22.90
N ALA A 177 -1.39 3.42 24.21
CA ALA A 177 -1.34 4.68 24.94
C ALA A 177 -0.14 5.57 24.55
N ASP A 178 -0.43 6.85 24.34
CA ASP A 178 0.53 7.97 24.27
C ASP A 178 1.25 8.28 22.94
N ARG A 179 0.80 7.75 21.79
CA ARG A 179 1.25 8.26 20.48
C ARG A 179 0.13 9.00 19.74
N PRO A 180 0.26 10.32 19.46
CA PRO A 180 -0.70 11.01 18.64
C PRO A 180 -0.79 10.31 17.28
N THR A 181 -2.02 10.13 16.79
CA THR A 181 -2.22 9.76 15.38
C THR A 181 -1.46 10.79 14.56
N PRO A 182 -0.54 10.42 13.66
CA PRO A 182 0.14 11.40 12.82
C PRO A 182 -0.96 12.25 12.17
N PRO A 183 -0.90 13.58 12.28
CA PRO A 183 -1.89 14.41 11.62
C PRO A 183 -1.92 13.99 10.16
N LEU A 184 -3.13 13.87 9.61
CA LEU A 184 -3.32 13.81 8.17
C LEU A 184 -2.41 14.90 7.58
N PRO A 185 -1.59 14.63 6.55
CA PRO A 185 -0.84 15.70 5.91
C PRO A 185 -1.85 16.79 5.58
N ALA A 186 -1.65 17.95 6.21
CA ALA A 186 -2.63 19.02 6.17
C ALA A 186 -2.97 19.28 4.70
N SER A 187 -4.27 19.29 4.39
CA SER A 187 -4.74 19.97 3.20
C SER A 187 -4.23 21.40 3.33
N ALA A 188 -3.17 21.72 2.59
CA ALA A 188 -2.54 23.02 2.63
C ALA A 188 -3.47 24.03 1.96
N ASN A 189 -4.41 24.56 2.73
CA ASN A 189 -5.06 25.82 2.42
C ASN A 189 -5.66 26.43 3.70
N ALA A 190 -4.86 27.23 4.40
CA ALA A 190 -5.31 28.43 5.12
C ALA A 190 -4.09 29.17 5.69
N GLY A 191 -3.74 30.29 5.05
CA GLY A 191 -3.20 31.50 5.66
C GLY A 191 -1.95 31.44 6.54
N ARG A 192 -0.80 31.84 5.99
CA ARG A 192 0.01 32.91 6.58
C ARG A 192 0.97 33.52 5.55
N VAL A 193 0.89 34.84 5.44
CA VAL A 193 1.76 35.71 4.65
C VAL A 193 3.13 35.78 5.34
N GLY A 194 4.21 35.50 4.60
CA GLY A 194 5.57 35.66 5.11
C GLY A 194 6.61 34.89 4.29
N GLN A 195 7.21 35.58 3.33
CA GLN A 195 8.46 35.27 2.59
C GLN A 195 8.50 33.96 1.76
N ARG A 196 8.43 34.12 0.42
CA ARG A 196 8.53 33.04 -0.56
C ARG A 196 9.99 32.58 -0.73
N GLU A 197 10.36 31.51 -0.05
CA GLU A 197 11.22 30.51 -0.69
C GLU A 197 10.33 29.73 -1.67
N ALA A 198 10.75 29.60 -2.93
CA ALA A 198 9.95 28.93 -3.95
C ALA A 198 9.70 27.48 -3.55
N SER A 199 8.42 27.13 -3.32
CA SER A 199 8.01 25.75 -3.08
C SER A 199 8.61 24.81 -4.13
N PRO A 200 9.12 23.63 -3.73
CA PRO A 200 9.70 22.69 -4.67
C PRO A 200 8.67 22.29 -5.74
N VAL A 201 9.05 22.47 -7.01
CA VAL A 201 8.20 22.19 -8.18
C VAL A 201 7.70 20.75 -8.09
N THR A 202 6.40 20.54 -8.25
CA THR A 202 5.82 19.19 -8.27
C THR A 202 5.99 18.52 -9.63
N LEU A 203 5.90 17.19 -9.68
CA LEU A 203 6.06 16.44 -10.93
C LEU A 203 5.07 16.89 -12.03
N HIS A 204 3.81 17.18 -11.71
CA HIS A 204 2.81 17.58 -12.72
C HIS A 204 3.02 19.01 -13.22
N GLU A 205 3.49 19.94 -12.38
CA GLU A 205 3.85 21.28 -12.81
C GLU A 205 5.07 21.26 -13.75
N GLU A 206 6.06 20.41 -13.46
CA GLU A 206 7.22 20.25 -14.34
C GLU A 206 6.82 19.60 -15.68
N LEU A 207 5.95 18.59 -15.66
CA LEU A 207 5.42 17.97 -16.88
C LEU A 207 4.64 18.98 -17.73
N ALA A 208 3.79 19.80 -17.11
CA ALA A 208 3.06 20.86 -17.81
C ALA A 208 4.02 21.90 -18.41
N THR A 209 5.06 22.28 -17.67
CA THR A 209 6.12 23.19 -18.15
C THR A 209 6.85 22.62 -19.36
N ILE A 210 7.20 21.32 -19.33
CA ILE A 210 7.89 20.64 -20.44
C ILE A 210 7.00 20.61 -21.68
N LEU A 211 5.73 20.19 -21.52
CA LEU A 211 4.77 20.10 -22.62
C LEU A 211 4.51 21.47 -23.25
N GLY A 212 4.27 22.51 -22.45
CA GLY A 212 4.07 23.88 -22.93
C GLY A 212 5.27 24.41 -23.71
N ARG A 213 6.49 24.25 -23.18
CA ARG A 213 7.74 24.68 -23.86
C ARG A 213 8.03 23.93 -25.16
N ARG A 214 7.44 22.75 -25.35
CA ARG A 214 7.59 21.91 -26.54
C ARG A 214 6.42 22.07 -27.51
N GLY A 215 5.67 23.18 -27.42
CA GLY A 215 4.54 23.49 -28.30
C GLY A 215 3.34 22.56 -28.09
N ASN A 216 3.22 21.96 -26.90
CA ASN A 216 2.17 21.03 -26.53
C ASN A 216 1.96 19.84 -27.49
N ARG A 217 3.02 19.39 -28.17
CA ARG A 217 2.97 18.18 -28.99
C ARG A 217 2.78 16.94 -28.12
N TRP A 218 2.24 15.87 -28.71
CA TRP A 218 2.20 14.56 -28.07
C TRP A 218 3.60 14.07 -27.74
N MET A 219 3.86 13.77 -26.47
CA MET A 219 5.13 13.22 -25.99
C MET A 219 4.90 11.93 -25.23
N SER A 220 5.77 10.95 -25.40
CA SER A 220 5.69 9.71 -24.64
C SER A 220 6.05 9.93 -23.17
N THR A 221 5.53 9.07 -22.30
CA THR A 221 5.86 9.07 -20.86
C THR A 221 7.35 8.85 -20.60
N SER A 222 8.07 8.16 -21.49
CA SER A 222 9.52 7.95 -21.39
C SER A 222 10.30 9.22 -21.70
N GLU A 223 9.99 9.88 -22.82
CA GLU A 223 10.60 11.17 -23.18
C GLU A 223 10.36 12.24 -22.09
N LEU A 224 9.16 12.25 -21.52
CA LEU A 224 8.82 13.15 -20.42
C LEU A 224 9.61 12.85 -19.14
N ALA A 225 9.83 11.57 -18.81
CA ALA A 225 10.63 11.18 -17.65
C ALA A 225 12.10 11.60 -17.79
N GLU A 226 12.69 11.38 -18.97
CA GLU A 226 14.05 11.82 -19.30
C GLU A 226 14.20 13.35 -19.20
N LEU A 227 13.21 14.09 -19.69
CA LEU A 227 13.22 15.56 -19.60
C LEU A 227 13.05 16.07 -18.17
N VAL A 228 12.20 15.44 -17.36
CA VAL A 228 12.09 15.77 -15.94
C VAL A 228 13.43 15.55 -15.23
N ASN A 229 14.07 14.41 -15.44
CA ASN A 229 15.34 14.06 -14.80
C ASN A 229 16.49 14.99 -15.23
N SER A 230 16.61 15.27 -16.53
CA SER A 230 17.67 16.14 -17.07
C SER A 230 17.53 17.61 -16.64
N ARG A 231 16.30 18.09 -16.47
CA ARG A 231 16.04 19.47 -16.04
C ARG A 231 16.23 19.67 -14.54
N GLY A 232 16.15 18.60 -13.74
CA GLY A 232 16.46 18.60 -12.31
C GLY A 232 15.59 19.50 -11.42
N ARG A 233 14.53 20.12 -11.98
CA ARG A 233 13.60 21.02 -11.28
C ARG A 233 12.65 20.28 -10.34
N TYR A 234 12.30 19.05 -10.71
CA TYR A 234 11.66 18.09 -9.82
C TYR A 234 12.67 16.99 -9.49
N ARG A 235 12.79 16.66 -8.21
CA ARG A 235 13.54 15.49 -7.73
C ARG A 235 12.66 14.70 -6.79
N LYS A 236 12.74 13.38 -6.89
CA LYS A 236 12.14 12.50 -5.88
C LYS A 236 12.87 12.71 -4.55
N ARG A 237 12.13 12.57 -3.44
CA ARG A 237 12.70 12.69 -2.08
C ARG A 237 13.81 11.66 -1.82
N ASP A 238 13.73 10.50 -2.46
CA ASP A 238 14.72 9.41 -2.38
C ASP A 238 15.93 9.61 -3.32
N GLY A 239 15.98 10.72 -4.08
CA GLY A 239 17.06 11.03 -5.01
C GLY A 239 17.09 10.19 -6.30
N SER A 240 16.24 9.17 -6.42
CA SER A 240 16.20 8.30 -7.60
C SER A 240 15.56 9.01 -8.81
N PRO A 241 15.84 8.58 -10.05
CA PRO A 241 15.26 9.17 -11.24
C PRO A 241 13.75 8.93 -11.34
N VAL A 242 13.06 9.88 -11.95
CA VAL A 242 11.67 9.75 -12.39
C VAL A 242 11.58 8.73 -13.50
N THR A 243 10.65 7.79 -13.39
CA THR A 243 10.44 6.77 -14.43
C THR A 243 9.24 7.11 -15.32
N ALA A 244 9.22 6.52 -16.53
CA ALA A 244 8.07 6.62 -17.43
C ALA A 244 6.76 6.18 -16.74
N PHE A 245 6.82 5.18 -15.86
CA PHE A 245 5.68 4.72 -15.06
C PHE A 245 5.16 5.81 -14.11
N GLN A 246 6.05 6.57 -13.47
CA GLN A 246 5.65 7.66 -12.58
C GLN A 246 5.04 8.83 -13.35
N VAL A 247 5.56 9.14 -14.54
CA VAL A 247 4.93 10.10 -15.46
C VAL A 247 3.55 9.61 -15.88
N HIS A 248 3.44 8.34 -16.30
CA HIS A 248 2.18 7.72 -16.68
C HIS A 248 1.15 7.77 -15.55
N GLY A 249 1.53 7.39 -14.32
CA GLY A 249 0.64 7.47 -13.16
C GLY A 249 0.24 8.91 -12.84
N ARG A 250 1.21 9.84 -12.91
CA ARG A 250 0.95 11.25 -12.64
C ARG A 250 -0.01 11.86 -13.65
N THR A 251 0.18 11.65 -14.95
CA THR A 251 -0.68 12.24 -15.98
C THR A 251 -2.06 11.58 -16.01
N ARG A 252 -2.20 10.34 -15.54
CA ARG A 252 -3.52 9.69 -15.34
C ARG A 252 -4.35 10.37 -14.27
N LYS A 253 -3.71 10.86 -13.21
CA LYS A 253 -4.36 11.44 -12.02
C LYS A 253 -4.89 12.85 -12.27
N TYR A 254 -4.31 13.58 -13.23
CA TYR A 254 -4.65 14.96 -13.53
C TYR A 254 -5.35 15.04 -14.88
N THR A 255 -6.52 14.42 -14.97
CA THR A 255 -7.35 14.35 -16.18
C THR A 255 -7.88 15.69 -16.65
N ASP A 256 -7.84 16.72 -15.80
CA ASP A 256 -8.24 18.09 -16.16
C ASP A 256 -7.05 18.90 -16.72
N LEU A 257 -5.83 18.38 -16.59
CA LEU A 257 -4.60 19.02 -17.03
C LEU A 257 -4.00 18.32 -18.24
N PHE A 258 -4.02 16.98 -18.27
CA PHE A 258 -3.37 16.17 -19.30
C PHE A 258 -4.35 15.35 -20.12
N GLU A 259 -4.23 15.47 -21.43
CA GLU A 259 -4.87 14.57 -22.39
C GLU A 259 -3.92 13.41 -22.68
N ARG A 260 -4.51 12.22 -22.86
CA ARG A 260 -3.75 10.98 -22.95
C ARG A 260 -4.24 10.07 -24.06
N ASP A 261 -3.28 9.51 -24.78
CA ASP A 261 -3.48 8.43 -25.74
C ASP A 261 -2.42 7.35 -25.45
N GLY A 262 -2.82 6.33 -24.68
CA GLY A 262 -1.93 5.31 -24.15
C GLY A 262 -0.77 5.89 -23.32
N SER A 263 0.46 5.77 -23.85
CA SER A 263 1.68 6.30 -23.24
C SER A 263 2.02 7.72 -23.71
N ARG A 264 1.21 8.33 -24.58
CA ARG A 264 1.42 9.71 -25.06
C ARG A 264 0.57 10.68 -24.24
N VAL A 265 1.15 11.85 -24.00
CA VAL A 265 0.57 12.89 -23.15
C VAL A 265 0.73 14.26 -23.81
N ARG A 266 -0.29 15.10 -23.70
CA ARG A 266 -0.24 16.56 -23.94
C ARG A 266 -1.11 17.29 -22.92
N LEU A 267 -1.09 18.62 -22.90
CA LEU A 267 -2.01 19.45 -22.12
C LEU A 267 -3.37 19.56 -22.82
N ILE A 268 -4.45 19.54 -22.03
CA ILE A 268 -5.83 19.74 -22.54
C ILE A 268 -6.04 21.17 -23.03
N ARG A 269 -5.44 22.15 -22.33
CA ARG A 269 -5.41 23.56 -22.73
C ARG A 269 -3.95 24.04 -22.63
N PRO A 270 -3.26 24.26 -23.76
CA PRO A 270 -1.87 24.71 -23.77
C PRO A 270 -1.68 26.12 -23.22
#